data_AF-A0A607GYF7-F1
#
_entry.id   AF-A0A607GYF7-F1
#
_cell.length_a   1.000
_cell.length_b   1.000
_cell.length_c   1.000
_cell.angle_alpha   90.00
_cell.angle_beta   90.00
_cell.angle_gamma   90.00
#
_symmetry.space_group_name_H-M   'P 1'
#
loop_
_entity.id
_entity.type
_entity.pdbx_description
1 polymer ?
#
loop_
_entity_poly.entity_id
_entity_poly.type
_entity_poly.pdbx_seq_one_letter_code
_entity_poly.pdbx_strand_id
1 'polypeptide(L)'
;DNMYCADNGRWYETPVDFGGLARASRQTSWHQSALYFKRNALNGCFIPHRLLSRQAFSALALDWFVFGNAYVERRRNRLGGTLALRHALAKYTRRGIDLDTYWYTEPGRDDYAFRRGEVCHIINPDINQEIYGMPEYIGALLSASLSRSADQFRKYYYDNGSHAGCIIHIGTAAVDRESMEALKKTLTESRGGGAFKNLLIQTTGGGKDGVQILPFQQITAKDEFMNIKASSRDDVLASHRVPPQLLGAMPGEKGSFGDIEKAARVFAINELNPAMEALKHINDWLGEEVVRFNPYALLEQNNT
;
A
#
# COMPACT_ATOMS: atom_id res chain seq x y z
N ASP A 1 12.71 10.11 -4.05
CA ASP A 1 14.00 10.24 -3.36
C ASP A 1 13.91 9.67 -1.97
N ASN A 2 14.62 8.57 -1.72
CA ASN A 2 14.93 8.12 -0.37
C ASN A 2 16.00 9.09 0.15
N MET A 3 15.58 10.10 0.90
CA MET A 3 16.51 11.05 1.49
C MET A 3 17.24 10.40 2.66
N TYR A 4 18.46 10.87 2.94
CA TYR A 4 19.12 10.66 4.22
C TYR A 4 18.13 10.94 5.37
N CYS A 5 18.17 10.13 6.42
CA CYS A 5 17.27 10.34 7.56
C CYS A 5 17.69 11.63 8.28
N ALA A 6 16.89 12.69 8.16
CA ALA A 6 17.20 13.98 8.76
C ALA A 6 17.08 13.90 10.28
N ASP A 7 18.04 14.49 10.99
CA ASP A 7 18.02 14.63 12.44
C ASP A 7 17.22 15.89 12.82
N ASN A 8 16.22 15.74 13.70
CA ASN A 8 15.44 16.85 14.23
C ASN A 8 15.82 17.29 15.67
N GLY A 9 16.93 16.76 16.20
CA GLY A 9 17.47 16.97 17.53
C GLY A 9 17.01 15.96 18.58
N ARG A 10 15.99 15.14 18.30
CA ARG A 10 15.50 14.08 19.21
C ARG A 10 15.49 12.71 18.56
N TRP A 11 15.08 12.63 17.30
CA TRP A 11 15.03 11.40 16.52
C TRP A 11 15.34 11.67 15.05
N TYR A 12 15.66 10.60 14.33
CA TYR A 12 15.75 10.60 12.89
C TYR A 12 14.36 10.55 12.26
N GLU A 13 14.08 11.43 11.32
CA GLU A 13 12.88 11.33 10.48
C GLU A 13 12.93 10.08 9.59
N THR A 14 11.77 9.55 9.23
CA THR A 14 11.68 8.35 8.40
C THR A 14 12.21 8.64 6.99
N PRO A 15 12.88 7.66 6.34
CA PRO A 15 13.52 7.87 5.03
C PRO A 15 12.53 8.19 3.90
N VAL A 16 11.25 7.85 4.10
CA VAL A 16 10.12 8.17 3.23
C VAL A 16 8.86 8.45 4.07
N ASP A 17 7.82 9.01 3.45
CA ASP A 17 6.52 9.21 4.10
C ASP A 17 5.85 7.86 4.45
N PHE A 18 6.00 7.42 5.70
CA PHE A 18 5.31 6.22 6.21
C PHE A 18 3.79 6.38 6.21
N GLY A 19 3.25 7.59 6.32
CA GLY A 19 1.82 7.84 6.09
C GLY A 19 1.40 7.52 4.65
N GLY A 20 2.25 7.88 3.70
CA GLY A 20 2.16 7.57 2.28
C GLY A 20 2.19 6.06 2.03
N LEU A 21 3.16 5.34 2.60
CA LEU A 21 3.23 3.88 2.51
C LEU A 21 1.99 3.20 3.10
N ALA A 22 1.50 3.67 4.26
CA ALA A 22 0.30 3.13 4.87
C ALA A 22 -0.94 3.30 3.96
N ARG A 23 -1.06 4.44 3.26
CA ARG A 23 -2.12 4.64 2.24
C ARG A 23 -1.87 3.75 1.02
N ALA A 24 -0.64 3.70 0.52
CA ALA A 24 -0.22 2.92 -0.65
C ALA A 24 -0.53 1.43 -0.52
N SER A 25 -0.38 0.86 0.70
CA SER A 25 -0.67 -0.54 1.00
C SER A 25 -2.09 -1.01 0.65
N ARG A 26 -3.03 -0.06 0.45
CA ARG A 26 -4.44 -0.31 0.15
C ARG A 26 -4.89 0.36 -1.15
N GLN A 27 -3.96 0.82 -1.98
CA GLN A 27 -4.29 1.53 -3.22
C GLN A 27 -4.78 0.60 -4.34
N THR A 28 -4.30 -0.64 -4.38
CA THR A 28 -4.74 -1.64 -5.36
C THR A 28 -5.02 -2.97 -4.69
N SER A 29 -5.96 -3.71 -5.26
CA SER A 29 -6.35 -5.04 -4.77
C SER A 29 -5.18 -6.03 -4.75
N TRP A 30 -4.35 -6.03 -5.80
CA TRP A 30 -3.19 -6.92 -5.91
C TRP A 30 -2.12 -6.62 -4.85
N HIS A 31 -1.79 -5.34 -4.67
CA HIS A 31 -0.79 -4.93 -3.69
C HIS A 31 -1.25 -5.23 -2.25
N GLN A 32 -2.51 -4.90 -1.93
CA GLN A 32 -3.11 -5.19 -0.63
C GLN A 32 -3.22 -6.69 -0.36
N SER A 33 -3.64 -7.46 -1.37
CA SER A 33 -3.81 -8.92 -1.26
C SER A 33 -2.49 -9.60 -0.98
N ALA A 34 -1.42 -9.24 -1.70
CA ALA A 34 -0.09 -9.81 -1.49
C ALA A 34 0.44 -9.58 -0.05
N LEU A 35 0.30 -8.36 0.47
CA LEU A 35 0.72 -8.03 1.84
C LEU A 35 -0.03 -8.86 2.88
N TYR A 36 -1.36 -8.95 2.77
CA TYR A 36 -2.15 -9.72 3.71
C TYR A 36 -1.98 -11.23 3.55
N PHE A 37 -1.74 -11.71 2.34
CA PHE A 37 -1.39 -13.10 2.09
C PHE A 37 -0.08 -13.48 2.78
N LYS A 38 0.99 -12.70 2.58
CA LYS A 38 2.29 -12.91 3.26
C LYS A 38 2.12 -12.94 4.78
N ARG A 39 1.42 -11.94 5.34
CA ARG A 39 1.08 -11.90 6.78
C ARG A 39 0.33 -13.16 7.23
N ASN A 40 -0.69 -13.58 6.49
CA ASN A 40 -1.53 -14.73 6.86
C ASN A 40 -0.76 -16.04 6.79
N ALA A 41 0.04 -16.25 5.74
CA ALA A 41 0.89 -17.42 5.60
C ALA A 41 1.87 -17.51 6.77
N LEU A 42 2.52 -16.39 7.13
CA LEU A 42 3.47 -16.33 8.23
C LEU A 42 2.79 -16.57 9.58
N ASN A 43 1.63 -15.96 9.78
CA ASN A 43 0.83 -16.15 10.97
C ASN A 43 0.26 -17.57 11.08
N GLY A 44 0.08 -18.30 9.96
CA GLY A 44 -0.32 -19.70 9.97
C GLY A 44 0.75 -20.62 10.56
N CYS A 45 2.02 -20.27 10.34
CA CYS A 45 3.16 -21.02 10.86
C CYS A 45 3.56 -20.62 12.30
N PHE A 46 3.22 -19.41 12.75
CA PHE A 46 3.61 -18.91 14.06
C PHE A 46 3.05 -19.76 15.22
N ILE A 47 3.89 -20.03 16.22
CA ILE A 47 3.51 -20.72 17.46
C ILE A 47 3.33 -19.65 18.55
N PRO A 48 2.10 -19.38 19.04
CA PRO A 48 1.85 -18.34 20.02
C PRO A 48 2.60 -18.58 21.33
N HIS A 49 3.05 -17.50 21.94
CA HIS A 49 3.75 -17.53 23.21
C HIS A 49 2.99 -16.72 24.27
N ARG A 50 3.20 -17.03 25.55
CA ARG A 50 2.58 -16.29 26.67
C ARG A 50 2.90 -14.79 26.60
N LEU A 51 4.10 -14.44 26.14
CA LEU A 51 4.57 -13.06 26.03
C LEU A 51 4.14 -12.35 24.74
N LEU A 52 3.89 -13.11 23.66
CA LEU A 52 3.56 -12.58 22.34
C LEU A 52 2.42 -13.38 21.72
N SER A 53 1.23 -12.77 21.71
CA SER A 53 0.04 -13.41 21.15
C SER A 53 0.08 -13.46 19.63
N ARG A 54 -0.68 -14.39 19.04
CA ARG A 54 -0.86 -14.49 17.58
C ARG A 54 -1.33 -13.17 16.96
N GLN A 55 -2.24 -12.47 17.63
CA GLN A 55 -2.75 -11.18 17.15
C GLN A 55 -1.66 -10.10 17.13
N ALA A 56 -0.85 -10.01 18.18
CA ALA A 56 0.24 -9.05 18.26
C ALA A 56 1.32 -9.37 17.21
N PHE A 57 1.66 -10.65 17.03
CA PHE A 57 2.58 -11.09 15.98
C PHE A 57 2.05 -10.78 14.57
N SER A 58 0.76 -11.00 14.31
CA SER A 58 0.13 -10.69 13.02
C SER A 58 0.22 -9.19 12.68
N ALA A 59 0.04 -8.31 13.68
CA ALA A 59 0.22 -6.87 13.50
C ALA A 59 1.68 -6.49 13.25
N LEU A 60 2.61 -7.10 13.99
CA LEU A 60 4.05 -6.91 13.82
C LEU A 60 4.53 -7.34 12.42
N ALA A 61 4.12 -8.51 11.96
CA ALA A 61 4.47 -9.03 10.65
C ALA A 61 3.94 -8.13 9.52
N LEU A 62 2.73 -7.59 9.68
CA LEU A 62 2.17 -6.65 8.72
C LEU A 62 2.98 -5.37 8.64
N ASP A 63 3.39 -4.81 9.78
CA ASP A 63 4.25 -3.63 9.82
C ASP A 63 5.60 -3.89 9.13
N TRP A 64 6.20 -5.05 9.38
CA TRP A 64 7.44 -5.44 8.69
C TRP A 64 7.27 -5.45 7.17
N PHE A 65 6.20 -6.10 6.65
CA PHE A 65 5.96 -6.14 5.22
C PHE A 65 5.61 -4.76 4.62
N VAL A 66 4.88 -3.91 5.34
CA VAL A 66 4.43 -2.58 4.84
C VAL A 66 5.53 -1.52 4.92
N PHE A 67 6.31 -1.52 5.99
CA PHE A 67 7.27 -0.45 6.26
C PHE A 67 8.72 -0.90 6.15
N GLY A 68 9.01 -2.19 6.02
CA GLY A 68 10.36 -2.73 6.23
C GLY A 68 10.84 -2.57 7.68
N ASN A 69 9.95 -2.22 8.59
CA ASN A 69 10.26 -1.88 9.97
C ASN A 69 9.18 -2.48 10.88
N ALA A 70 9.59 -3.14 11.95
CA ALA A 70 8.68 -3.67 12.95
C ALA A 70 9.25 -3.41 14.34
N TYR A 71 8.38 -3.07 15.30
CA TYR A 71 8.81 -2.69 16.64
C TYR A 71 8.06 -3.44 17.73
N VAL A 72 8.81 -3.94 18.71
CA VAL A 72 8.28 -4.63 19.88
C VAL A 72 8.82 -3.97 21.15
N GLU A 73 7.93 -3.43 21.97
CA GLU A 73 8.23 -2.93 23.30
C GLU A 73 8.16 -4.07 24.33
N ARG A 74 9.25 -4.27 25.07
CA ARG A 74 9.28 -5.11 26.26
C ARG A 74 8.67 -4.36 27.44
N ARG A 75 7.55 -4.86 27.94
CA ARG A 75 6.95 -4.37 29.19
C ARG A 75 7.48 -5.20 30.34
N ARG A 76 8.11 -4.55 31.32
CA ARG A 76 8.61 -5.19 32.54
C ARG A 76 7.59 -5.13 33.67
N ASN A 77 7.57 -6.17 34.51
CA ASN A 77 6.88 -6.15 35.79
C ASN A 77 7.71 -5.41 36.85
N ARG A 78 7.16 -5.19 38.05
CA ARG A 78 7.85 -4.49 39.15
C ARG A 78 9.11 -5.22 39.65
N LEU A 79 9.23 -6.52 39.40
CA LEU A 79 10.38 -7.35 39.78
C LEU A 79 11.46 -7.40 38.67
N GLY A 80 11.28 -6.67 37.57
CA GLY A 80 12.24 -6.58 36.47
C GLY A 80 12.11 -7.66 35.39
N GLY A 81 11.22 -8.64 35.56
CA GLY A 81 10.94 -9.69 34.57
C GLY A 81 10.05 -9.21 33.42
N THR A 82 10.11 -9.91 32.27
CA THR A 82 9.27 -9.60 31.10
C THR A 82 7.82 -9.97 31.37
N LEU A 83 6.94 -8.97 31.36
CA LEU A 83 5.50 -9.13 31.52
C LEU A 83 4.84 -9.47 30.18
N ALA A 84 5.15 -8.69 29.14
CA ALA A 84 4.58 -8.84 27.80
C ALA A 84 5.47 -8.18 26.74
N LEU A 85 5.36 -8.67 25.51
CA LEU A 85 5.89 -8.04 24.31
C LEU A 85 4.74 -7.34 23.59
N ARG A 86 4.81 -6.01 23.47
CA ARG A 86 3.77 -5.19 22.86
C ARG A 86 4.24 -4.67 21.51
N HIS A 87 3.45 -4.92 20.48
CA HIS A 87 3.67 -4.30 19.18
C HIS A 87 3.51 -2.77 19.27
N ALA A 88 4.50 -2.04 18.75
CA ALA A 88 4.43 -0.60 18.54
C ALA A 88 4.31 -0.31 17.04
N LEU A 89 3.31 0.51 16.66
CA LEU A 89 3.01 0.80 15.27
C LEU A 89 4.19 1.47 14.57
N ALA A 90 4.77 0.82 13.57
CA ALA A 90 5.93 1.31 12.83
C ALA A 90 5.69 2.66 12.15
N LYS A 91 4.45 2.93 11.75
CA LYS A 91 4.03 4.24 11.20
C LYS A 91 4.39 5.42 12.12
N TYR A 92 4.30 5.22 13.43
CA TYR A 92 4.44 6.29 14.43
C TYR A 92 5.71 6.16 15.27
N THR A 93 6.43 5.04 15.20
CA THR A 93 7.70 4.89 15.91
C THR A 93 8.82 5.62 15.16
N ARG A 94 9.68 6.30 15.92
CA ARG A 94 10.89 6.98 15.43
C ARG A 94 12.11 6.50 16.22
N ARG A 95 13.24 6.34 15.54
CA ARG A 95 14.52 5.96 16.14
C ARG A 95 15.26 7.22 16.61
N GLY A 96 15.61 7.25 17.88
CA GLY A 96 16.35 8.33 18.51
C GLY A 96 17.74 8.52 17.89
N ILE A 97 18.29 9.72 18.06
CA ILE A 97 19.61 10.07 17.52
C ILE A 97 20.76 9.25 18.14
N ASP A 98 20.54 8.76 19.35
CA ASP A 98 21.44 7.86 20.08
C ASP A 98 21.36 6.39 19.60
N LEU A 99 20.51 6.10 18.61
CA LEU A 99 20.27 4.81 17.99
C LEU A 99 19.71 3.70 18.92
N ASP A 100 19.40 4.02 20.17
CA ASP A 100 19.02 3.09 21.24
C ASP A 100 17.68 3.47 21.91
N THR A 101 17.36 4.77 21.92
CA THR A 101 16.06 5.29 22.34
C THR A 101 15.09 5.30 21.16
N TYR A 102 13.81 5.07 21.45
CA TYR A 102 12.73 5.20 20.46
C TYR A 102 11.66 6.15 20.95
N TRP A 103 10.96 6.77 20.01
CA TRP A 103 9.87 7.70 20.27
C TRP A 103 8.60 7.23 19.56
N TYR A 104 7.45 7.46 20.17
CA TYR A 104 6.14 7.23 19.56
C TYR A 104 5.47 8.58 19.32
N THR A 105 5.32 8.94 18.05
CA THR A 105 4.87 10.26 17.58
C THR A 105 3.56 10.11 16.81
N GLU A 106 2.44 10.01 17.52
CA GLU A 106 1.11 9.92 16.92
C GLU A 106 0.48 11.32 16.83
N PRO A 107 -0.01 11.75 15.65
CA PRO A 107 -0.65 13.06 15.51
C PRO A 107 -1.79 13.25 16.52
N GLY A 108 -1.75 14.37 17.26
CA GLY A 108 -2.76 14.70 18.28
C GLY A 108 -2.51 14.07 19.66
N ARG A 109 -1.35 13.45 19.88
CA ARG A 109 -0.88 13.02 21.21
C ARG A 109 0.52 13.57 21.47
N ASP A 110 0.85 13.69 22.75
CA ASP A 110 2.20 14.03 23.17
C ASP A 110 3.18 12.92 22.77
N ASP A 111 4.38 13.32 22.35
CA ASP A 111 5.43 12.39 22.00
C ASP A 111 5.84 11.57 23.23
N TYR A 112 5.85 10.25 23.06
CA TYR A 112 6.21 9.32 24.13
C TYR A 112 7.58 8.72 23.87
N ALA A 113 8.54 8.98 24.77
CA ALA A 113 9.83 8.30 24.76
C ALA A 113 9.68 6.91 25.39
N PHE A 114 10.04 5.88 24.62
CA PHE A 114 10.19 4.54 25.18
C PHE A 114 11.39 4.48 26.12
N ARG A 115 11.37 3.52 27.04
CA ARG A 115 12.54 3.24 27.88
C ARG A 115 13.67 2.72 27.00
N ARG A 116 14.86 3.29 27.17
CA ARG A 116 16.07 2.89 26.46
C ARG A 116 16.32 1.38 26.59
N GLY A 117 16.65 0.72 25.49
CA GLY A 117 16.88 -0.72 25.43
C GLY A 117 15.63 -1.61 25.60
N GLU A 118 14.43 -1.04 25.75
CA GLU A 118 13.18 -1.81 25.88
C GLU A 118 12.41 -1.96 24.56
N VAL A 119 12.96 -1.49 23.43
CA VAL A 119 12.35 -1.65 22.11
C VAL A 119 13.26 -2.46 21.20
N CYS A 120 12.75 -3.57 20.69
CA CYS A 120 13.35 -4.31 19.59
C CYS A 120 12.89 -3.71 18.26
N HIS A 121 13.84 -3.37 17.38
CA HIS A 121 13.57 -2.87 16.04
C HIS A 121 14.06 -3.90 15.03
N ILE A 122 13.11 -4.58 14.37
CA ILE A 122 13.40 -5.49 13.26
C ILE A 122 13.45 -4.67 11.98
N ILE A 123 14.63 -4.62 11.38
CA ILE A 123 14.94 -3.83 10.18
C ILE A 123 15.03 -4.77 8.98
N ASN A 124 14.28 -4.46 7.90
CA ASN A 124 14.58 -4.99 6.58
C ASN A 124 15.67 -4.12 5.94
N PRO A 125 16.91 -4.60 5.75
CA PRO A 125 18.03 -3.75 5.37
C PRO A 125 17.79 -2.92 4.11
N ASP A 126 18.29 -1.68 4.11
CA ASP A 126 18.26 -0.76 2.97
C ASP A 126 19.69 -0.37 2.57
N ILE A 127 19.88 -0.07 1.29
CA ILE A 127 21.20 0.29 0.76
C ILE A 127 21.59 1.75 1.02
N ASN A 128 20.63 2.61 1.39
CA ASN A 128 20.88 4.05 1.51
C ASN A 128 21.24 4.47 2.94
N GLN A 129 20.87 3.66 3.95
CA GLN A 129 21.08 3.97 5.37
C GLN A 129 20.85 2.74 6.28
N GLU A 130 21.35 2.79 7.52
CA GLU A 130 21.30 1.68 8.52
C GLU A 130 20.38 1.98 9.73
N ILE A 131 19.63 3.09 9.70
CA ILE A 131 18.79 3.60 10.79
C ILE A 131 17.41 2.95 10.77
N TYR A 132 16.78 2.89 9.60
CA TYR A 132 15.48 2.28 9.33
C TYR A 132 15.60 1.19 8.26
N GLY A 133 14.61 0.32 8.18
CA GLY A 133 14.46 -0.56 7.03
C GLY A 133 13.61 0.04 5.92
N MET A 134 13.51 -0.66 4.80
CA MET A 134 12.66 -0.29 3.67
C MET A 134 11.87 -1.49 3.13
N PRO A 135 10.60 -1.32 2.71
CA PRO A 135 9.84 -2.40 2.10
C PRO A 135 10.35 -2.68 0.68
N GLU A 136 10.43 -3.96 0.31
CA GLU A 136 10.97 -4.39 -1.00
C GLU A 136 10.11 -3.91 -2.19
N TYR A 137 8.83 -3.61 -1.96
CA TYR A 137 7.90 -3.26 -3.02
C TYR A 137 7.96 -1.80 -3.49
N ILE A 138 8.87 -0.97 -2.96
CA ILE A 138 8.93 0.48 -3.29
C ILE A 138 8.96 0.72 -4.80
N GLY A 139 9.69 -0.10 -5.55
CA GLY A 139 9.77 0.00 -7.01
C GLY A 139 8.42 -0.10 -7.72
N ALA A 140 7.46 -0.86 -7.17
CA ALA A 140 6.12 -1.00 -7.72
C ALA A 140 5.11 0.05 -7.23
N LEU A 141 5.50 1.02 -6.40
CA LEU A 141 4.58 2.05 -5.92
C LEU A 141 4.02 2.91 -7.07
N LEU A 142 4.83 3.18 -8.09
CA LEU A 142 4.37 3.89 -9.29
C LEU A 142 3.32 3.07 -10.06
N SER A 143 3.58 1.78 -10.28
CA SER A 143 2.63 0.86 -10.94
C SER A 143 1.34 0.71 -10.14
N ALA A 144 1.43 0.59 -8.81
CA ALA A 144 0.27 0.57 -7.93
C ALA A 144 -0.54 1.88 -8.02
N SER A 145 0.12 3.03 -7.98
CA SER A 145 -0.53 4.34 -8.11
C SER A 145 -1.19 4.53 -9.48
N LEU A 146 -0.51 4.12 -10.56
CA LEU A 146 -1.04 4.19 -11.92
C LEU A 146 -2.28 3.31 -12.09
N SER A 147 -2.23 2.07 -11.59
CA SER A 147 -3.36 1.14 -11.56
C SER A 147 -4.56 1.69 -10.78
N ARG A 148 -4.31 2.35 -9.64
CA ARG A 148 -5.36 3.04 -8.87
C ARG A 148 -5.97 4.19 -9.66
N SER A 149 -5.16 5.01 -10.32
CA SER A 149 -5.65 6.12 -11.16
C SER A 149 -6.53 5.62 -12.30
N ALA A 150 -6.16 4.51 -12.94
CA ALA A 150 -6.98 3.87 -13.97
C ALA A 150 -8.34 3.40 -13.41
N ASP A 151 -8.38 2.79 -12.22
CA ASP A 151 -9.64 2.37 -11.58
C ASP A 151 -10.51 3.57 -11.21
N GLN A 152 -9.93 4.64 -10.65
CA GLN A 152 -10.64 5.87 -10.32
C GLN A 152 -11.24 6.52 -11.56
N PHE A 153 -10.46 6.65 -12.64
CA PHE A 153 -10.94 7.17 -13.90
C PHE A 153 -12.14 6.35 -14.41
N ARG A 154 -12.02 5.02 -14.45
CA ARG A 154 -13.10 4.13 -14.90
C ARG A 154 -14.35 4.26 -14.04
N LYS A 155 -14.21 4.35 -12.72
CA LYS A 155 -15.33 4.53 -11.79
C LYS A 155 -16.03 5.86 -12.05
N TYR A 156 -15.27 6.95 -12.12
CA TYR A 156 -15.83 8.27 -12.40
C TYR A 156 -16.44 8.36 -13.80
N TYR A 157 -15.86 7.68 -14.79
CA TYR A 157 -16.37 7.66 -16.15
C TYR A 157 -17.72 6.95 -16.20
N TYR A 158 -17.84 5.82 -15.51
CA TYR A 158 -19.10 5.09 -15.35
C TYR A 158 -20.16 5.91 -14.61
N ASP A 159 -19.80 6.53 -13.48
CA ASP A 159 -20.71 7.37 -12.69
C ASP A 159 -21.21 8.60 -13.46
N ASN A 160 -20.44 9.08 -14.43
CA ASN A 160 -20.81 10.18 -15.34
C ASN A 160 -21.52 9.70 -16.62
N GLY A 161 -22.18 8.53 -16.60
CA GLY A 161 -22.97 8.05 -17.72
C GLY A 161 -22.12 7.65 -18.95
N SER A 162 -20.88 7.22 -18.72
CA SER A 162 -19.92 6.87 -19.77
C SER A 162 -19.54 8.04 -20.68
N HIS A 163 -19.36 9.23 -20.11
CA HIS A 163 -18.90 10.42 -20.83
C HIS A 163 -17.83 11.16 -20.02
N ALA A 164 -16.72 11.56 -20.67
CA ALA A 164 -15.60 12.26 -20.03
C ALA A 164 -15.77 13.81 -19.99
N GLY A 165 -16.98 14.29 -20.27
CA GLY A 165 -17.30 15.71 -20.47
C GLY A 165 -17.10 16.19 -21.92
N CYS A 166 -17.50 17.43 -22.20
CA CYS A 166 -17.35 18.07 -23.51
C CYS A 166 -16.98 19.56 -23.37
N ILE A 167 -16.43 20.11 -24.46
CA ILE A 167 -16.34 21.54 -24.68
C ILE A 167 -17.59 21.97 -25.46
N ILE A 168 -18.34 22.92 -24.92
CA ILE A 168 -19.48 23.54 -25.59
C ILE A 168 -19.03 24.90 -26.08
N HIS A 169 -18.96 25.07 -27.38
CA HIS A 169 -18.60 26.31 -28.03
C HIS A 169 -19.86 26.99 -28.56
N ILE A 170 -20.08 28.24 -28.17
CA ILE A 170 -21.23 29.04 -28.62
C ILE A 170 -20.71 30.24 -29.39
N GLY A 171 -21.02 30.29 -30.69
CA GLY A 171 -20.49 31.26 -31.65
C GLY A 171 -21.51 32.28 -32.15
N THR A 172 -22.61 32.52 -31.41
CA THR A 172 -23.65 33.49 -31.80
C THR A 172 -23.52 34.81 -31.03
N ALA A 173 -23.65 35.92 -31.77
CA ALA A 173 -23.64 37.28 -31.21
C ALA A 173 -24.88 37.60 -30.34
N ALA A 174 -25.90 36.74 -30.36
CA ALA A 174 -27.13 36.90 -29.59
C ALA A 174 -27.50 35.56 -28.93
N VAL A 175 -27.01 35.36 -27.71
CA VAL A 175 -27.61 34.40 -26.77
C VAL A 175 -28.17 35.21 -25.62
N ASP A 176 -29.44 35.00 -25.31
CA ASP A 176 -30.09 35.61 -24.17
C ASP A 176 -29.47 35.08 -22.86
N ARG A 177 -29.39 35.99 -21.88
CA ARG A 177 -28.78 35.68 -20.57
C ARG A 177 -29.53 34.56 -19.84
N GLU A 178 -30.83 34.42 -20.07
CA GLU A 178 -31.68 33.43 -19.42
C GLU A 178 -31.39 32.01 -19.94
N SER A 179 -31.30 31.83 -21.26
CA SER A 179 -30.90 30.54 -21.85
C SER A 179 -29.47 30.14 -21.47
N MET A 180 -28.55 31.10 -21.34
CA MET A 180 -27.18 30.82 -20.85
C MET A 180 -27.16 30.29 -19.41
N GLU A 181 -27.98 30.87 -18.52
CA GLU A 181 -28.10 30.39 -17.15
C GLU A 181 -28.80 29.03 -17.08
N ALA A 182 -29.83 28.80 -17.90
CA ALA A 182 -30.49 27.50 -18.02
C ALA A 182 -29.54 26.40 -18.53
N LEU A 183 -28.68 26.72 -19.50
CA LEU A 183 -27.65 25.82 -20.02
C LEU A 183 -26.60 25.52 -18.95
N LYS A 184 -26.06 26.55 -18.28
CA LYS A 184 -25.10 26.37 -17.16
C LYS A 184 -25.69 25.51 -16.04
N LYS A 185 -26.96 25.74 -15.70
CA LYS A 185 -27.68 24.97 -14.69
C LYS A 185 -27.81 23.51 -15.09
N THR A 186 -28.29 23.24 -16.30
CA THR A 186 -28.41 21.87 -16.85
C THR A 186 -27.06 21.15 -16.87
N LEU A 187 -25.99 21.81 -17.32
CA LEU A 187 -24.62 21.25 -17.32
C LEU A 187 -24.02 21.07 -15.92
N THR A 188 -24.57 21.74 -14.92
CA THR A 188 -24.17 21.60 -13.52
C THR A 188 -24.96 20.52 -12.81
N GLU A 189 -26.23 20.35 -13.14
CA GLU A 189 -27.13 19.34 -12.59
C GLU A 189 -26.94 17.97 -13.24
N SER A 190 -26.54 17.91 -14.51
CA SER A 190 -26.18 16.66 -15.20
C SER A 190 -24.84 16.04 -14.73
N ARG A 191 -24.24 16.58 -13.65
CA ARG A 191 -22.96 16.13 -13.11
C ARG A 191 -23.16 14.93 -12.19
N GLY A 192 -22.78 13.74 -12.66
CA GLY A 192 -22.60 12.57 -11.81
C GLY A 192 -21.35 12.71 -10.93
N GLY A 193 -21.48 13.37 -9.76
CA GLY A 193 -20.44 13.35 -8.73
C GLY A 193 -19.16 14.16 -8.99
N GLY A 194 -19.12 15.00 -10.04
CA GLY A 194 -18.16 16.11 -10.16
C GLY A 194 -16.73 15.79 -10.63
N ALA A 195 -16.45 14.57 -11.08
CA ALA A 195 -15.11 14.15 -11.49
C ALA A 195 -14.68 14.67 -12.88
N PHE A 196 -15.60 14.82 -13.83
CA PHE A 196 -15.35 15.41 -15.15
C PHE A 196 -16.03 16.77 -15.27
N LYS A 197 -15.34 17.75 -15.88
CA LYS A 197 -15.84 19.12 -16.04
C LYS A 197 -16.09 19.42 -17.51
N ASN A 198 -17.29 19.91 -17.81
CA ASN A 198 -17.59 20.50 -19.11
C ASN A 198 -16.99 21.91 -19.17
N LEU A 199 -16.44 22.29 -20.32
CA LEU A 199 -15.93 23.65 -20.56
C LEU A 199 -16.88 24.39 -21.48
N LEU A 200 -17.27 25.60 -21.12
CA LEU A 200 -18.13 26.46 -21.93
C LEU A 200 -17.28 27.61 -22.48
N ILE A 201 -17.21 27.74 -23.80
CA ILE A 201 -16.48 28.80 -24.50
C ILE A 201 -17.48 29.62 -25.30
N GLN A 202 -17.56 30.92 -25.01
CA GLN A 202 -18.39 31.86 -25.75
C GLN A 202 -17.49 32.75 -26.62
N THR A 203 -17.78 32.83 -27.92
CA THR A 203 -17.07 33.70 -28.86
C THR A 203 -18.04 34.67 -29.53
N THR A 204 -17.62 35.93 -29.70
CA THR A 204 -18.43 37.02 -30.27
C THR A 204 -18.31 37.15 -31.79
N GLY A 205 -17.63 36.22 -32.46
CA GLY A 205 -17.47 36.18 -33.92
C GLY A 205 -18.12 34.94 -34.51
N GLY A 206 -19.10 35.13 -35.39
CA GLY A 206 -19.91 34.10 -36.02
C GLY A 206 -19.09 32.95 -36.64
N GLY A 207 -18.92 31.87 -35.88
CA GLY A 207 -18.52 30.58 -36.43
C GLY A 207 -19.66 29.98 -37.25
N LYS A 208 -19.34 29.10 -38.22
CA LYS A 208 -20.31 28.52 -39.16
C LYS A 208 -21.48 27.75 -38.48
N ASP A 209 -21.31 27.32 -37.23
CA ASP A 209 -22.37 26.66 -36.44
C ASP A 209 -22.61 27.44 -35.13
N GLY A 210 -23.86 27.76 -34.82
CA GLY A 210 -24.21 28.60 -33.67
C GLY A 210 -23.87 28.00 -32.31
N VAL A 211 -24.00 26.67 -32.17
CA VAL A 211 -23.58 25.90 -31.00
C VAL A 211 -22.87 24.63 -31.47
N GLN A 212 -21.66 24.37 -30.97
CA GLN A 212 -20.90 23.17 -31.24
C GLN A 212 -20.59 22.44 -29.94
N ILE A 213 -20.87 21.14 -29.91
CA ILE A 213 -20.42 20.25 -28.85
C ILE A 213 -19.18 19.54 -29.38
N LEU A 214 -18.03 19.88 -28.82
CA LEU A 214 -16.76 19.25 -29.08
C LEU A 214 -16.51 18.24 -27.96
N PRO A 215 -16.78 16.93 -28.16
CA PRO A 215 -16.41 15.94 -27.16
C PRO A 215 -14.89 15.97 -26.97
N PHE A 216 -14.42 15.82 -25.73
CA PHE A 216 -13.02 15.44 -25.55
C PHE A 216 -12.79 14.14 -26.32
N GLN A 217 -11.66 13.98 -27.03
CA GLN A 217 -11.42 12.74 -27.76
C GLN A 217 -11.45 11.55 -26.79
N GLN A 218 -12.53 10.76 -26.87
CA GLN A 218 -12.77 9.58 -26.03
C GLN A 218 -12.07 8.33 -26.59
N ILE A 219 -11.64 8.39 -27.85
CA ILE A 219 -11.35 7.23 -28.69
C ILE A 219 -9.83 6.96 -28.69
N THR A 220 -9.33 6.36 -27.59
CA THR A 220 -8.15 5.44 -27.54
C THR A 220 -7.86 4.95 -26.11
N ALA A 221 -8.28 5.69 -25.08
CA ALA A 221 -7.93 5.39 -23.69
C ALA A 221 -8.55 4.08 -23.14
N LYS A 222 -9.66 3.60 -23.71
CA LYS A 222 -10.34 2.38 -23.21
C LYS A 222 -9.46 1.13 -23.29
N ASP A 223 -8.72 0.97 -24.40
CA ASP A 223 -7.79 -0.14 -24.59
C ASP A 223 -6.53 0.05 -23.74
N GLU A 224 -6.11 1.30 -23.57
CA GLU A 224 -4.91 1.64 -22.80
C GLU A 224 -5.08 1.38 -21.30
N PHE A 225 -6.28 1.58 -20.72
CA PHE A 225 -6.52 1.25 -19.30
C PHE A 225 -6.36 -0.24 -19.00
N MET A 226 -6.79 -1.11 -19.90
CA MET A 226 -6.61 -2.56 -19.71
C MET A 226 -5.12 -2.92 -19.77
N ASN A 227 -4.37 -2.32 -20.68
CA ASN A 227 -2.92 -2.52 -20.78
C ASN A 227 -2.18 -1.97 -19.56
N ILE A 228 -2.56 -0.79 -19.07
CA ILE A 228 -2.04 -0.21 -17.81
C ILE A 228 -2.33 -1.14 -16.64
N LYS A 229 -3.55 -1.66 -16.52
CA LYS A 229 -3.93 -2.58 -15.43
C LYS A 229 -3.17 -3.90 -15.49
N ALA A 230 -2.96 -4.45 -16.68
CA ALA A 230 -2.21 -5.69 -16.88
C ALA A 230 -0.73 -5.52 -16.53
N SER A 231 -0.05 -4.55 -17.16
CA SER A 231 1.36 -4.25 -16.87
C SER A 231 1.59 -3.89 -15.40
N SER A 232 0.77 -3.01 -14.85
CA SER A 232 0.90 -2.59 -13.45
C SER A 232 0.63 -3.73 -12.46
N ARG A 233 -0.26 -4.67 -12.79
CA ARG A 233 -0.47 -5.87 -11.98
C ARG A 233 0.80 -6.71 -11.97
N ASP A 234 1.39 -6.95 -13.13
CA ASP A 234 2.55 -7.82 -13.27
C ASP A 234 3.77 -7.22 -12.54
N ASP A 235 3.98 -5.90 -12.59
CA ASP A 235 5.01 -5.21 -11.79
C ASP A 235 4.80 -5.35 -10.28
N VAL A 236 3.55 -5.19 -9.82
CA VAL A 236 3.18 -5.33 -8.40
C VAL A 236 3.40 -6.77 -7.92
N LEU A 237 3.02 -7.75 -8.74
CA LEU A 237 3.21 -9.17 -8.42
C LEU A 237 4.69 -9.55 -8.43
N ALA A 238 5.46 -9.07 -9.40
CA ALA A 238 6.90 -9.29 -9.48
C ALA A 238 7.62 -8.71 -8.26
N SER A 239 7.23 -7.50 -7.82
CA SER A 239 7.82 -6.86 -6.63
C SER A 239 7.49 -7.58 -5.33
N HIS A 240 6.30 -8.18 -5.23
CA HIS A 240 5.91 -8.99 -4.08
C HIS A 240 6.40 -10.43 -4.15
N ARG A 241 6.78 -10.92 -5.34
CA ARG A 241 7.18 -12.32 -5.58
C ARG A 241 6.15 -13.35 -5.09
N VAL A 242 4.87 -12.97 -5.03
CA VAL A 242 3.77 -13.87 -4.66
C VAL A 242 3.15 -14.45 -5.93
N PRO A 243 3.12 -15.79 -6.09
CA PRO A 243 2.47 -16.42 -7.25
C PRO A 243 1.01 -15.97 -7.40
N PRO A 244 0.56 -15.56 -8.61
CA PRO A 244 -0.79 -15.05 -8.84
C PRO A 244 -1.89 -16.01 -8.38
N GLN A 245 -1.69 -17.32 -8.58
CA GLN A 245 -2.65 -18.36 -8.18
C GLN A 245 -2.89 -18.42 -6.66
N LEU A 246 -1.91 -18.03 -5.83
CA LEU A 246 -2.07 -17.97 -4.37
C LEU A 246 -2.90 -16.75 -3.93
N LEU A 247 -3.02 -15.75 -4.80
CA LEU A 247 -3.83 -14.55 -4.60
C LEU A 247 -5.24 -14.69 -5.19
N GLY A 248 -5.61 -15.89 -5.68
CA GLY A 248 -6.91 -16.15 -6.29
C GLY A 248 -7.03 -15.65 -7.73
N ALA A 249 -5.92 -15.42 -8.43
CA ALA A 249 -5.95 -15.12 -9.85
C ALA A 249 -6.50 -16.32 -10.64
N MET A 250 -7.49 -16.08 -11.50
CA MET A 250 -7.94 -17.07 -12.47
C MET A 250 -7.06 -17.01 -13.74
N PRO A 251 -6.71 -18.16 -14.35
CA PRO A 251 -5.98 -18.16 -15.60
C PRO A 251 -6.79 -17.43 -16.69
N GLY A 252 -6.09 -16.74 -17.60
CA GLY A 252 -6.73 -16.20 -18.80
C GLY A 252 -7.19 -17.30 -19.74
N GLU A 253 -7.95 -16.93 -20.80
CA GLU A 253 -8.64 -17.85 -21.72
C GLU A 253 -7.78 -18.95 -22.37
N LYS A 254 -6.45 -18.81 -22.40
CA LYS A 254 -5.52 -19.78 -23.01
C LYS A 254 -4.38 -20.21 -22.08
N GLY A 255 -4.45 -19.92 -20.78
CA GLY A 255 -3.36 -20.18 -19.83
C GLY A 255 -3.74 -21.19 -18.74
N SER A 256 -2.74 -21.89 -18.21
CA SER A 256 -2.83 -22.60 -16.92
C SER A 256 -1.67 -22.16 -16.04
N PHE A 257 -1.94 -21.92 -14.77
CA PHE A 257 -0.94 -21.50 -13.77
C PHE A 257 -0.06 -22.65 -13.25
N GLY A 258 -0.27 -23.86 -13.77
CA GLY A 258 0.43 -25.06 -13.30
C GLY A 258 -0.01 -25.48 -11.90
N ASP A 259 0.87 -26.18 -11.21
CA ASP A 259 0.61 -26.79 -9.89
C ASP A 259 0.69 -25.75 -8.76
N ILE A 260 -0.43 -25.53 -8.07
CA ILE A 260 -0.54 -24.57 -6.96
C ILE A 260 0.30 -24.96 -5.74
N GLU A 261 0.44 -26.26 -5.44
CA GLU A 261 1.23 -26.72 -4.30
C GLU A 261 2.71 -26.48 -4.55
N LYS A 262 3.20 -26.75 -5.77
CA LYS A 262 4.60 -26.44 -6.12
C LYS A 262 4.90 -24.95 -6.01
N ALA A 263 4.01 -24.09 -6.51
CA ALA A 263 4.16 -22.64 -6.38
C ALA A 263 4.17 -22.19 -4.91
N ALA A 264 3.28 -22.74 -4.08
CA ALA A 264 3.24 -22.47 -2.64
C ALA A 264 4.53 -22.91 -1.93
N ARG A 265 5.10 -24.06 -2.30
CA ARG A 265 6.38 -24.55 -1.74
C ARG A 265 7.55 -23.64 -2.11
N VAL A 266 7.65 -23.22 -3.37
CA VAL A 266 8.69 -22.26 -3.82
C VAL A 266 8.55 -20.92 -3.10
N PHE A 267 7.33 -20.42 -2.96
CA PHE A 267 7.04 -19.22 -2.18
C PHE A 267 7.45 -19.38 -0.71
N ALA A 268 7.10 -20.51 -0.08
CA ALA A 268 7.43 -20.77 1.31
C ALA A 268 8.96 -20.76 1.54
N ILE A 269 9.72 -21.41 0.66
CA ILE A 269 11.17 -21.50 0.77
C ILE A 269 11.84 -20.12 0.58
N ASN A 270 11.44 -19.36 -0.44
CA ASN A 270 12.17 -18.16 -0.86
C ASN A 270 11.67 -16.86 -0.24
N GLU A 271 10.40 -16.78 0.16
CA GLU A 271 9.80 -15.56 0.72
C GLU A 271 9.44 -15.73 2.19
N LEU A 272 8.83 -16.86 2.54
CA LEU A 272 8.27 -17.04 3.88
C LEU A 272 9.34 -17.39 4.91
N ASN A 273 10.21 -18.35 4.61
CA ASN A 273 11.28 -18.77 5.53
C ASN A 273 12.25 -17.62 5.85
N PRO A 274 12.74 -16.81 4.88
CA PRO A 274 13.59 -15.67 5.20
C PRO A 274 12.89 -14.64 6.11
N ALA A 275 11.60 -14.39 5.88
CA ALA A 275 10.81 -13.52 6.75
C ALA A 275 10.65 -14.09 8.17
N MET A 276 10.50 -15.41 8.32
CA MET A 276 10.50 -16.08 9.62
C MET A 276 11.82 -15.86 10.35
N GLU A 277 12.95 -16.10 9.69
CA GLU A 277 14.28 -15.92 10.28
C GLU A 277 14.54 -14.45 10.66
N ALA A 278 14.16 -13.49 9.81
CA ALA A 278 14.29 -12.06 10.13
C ALA A 278 13.51 -11.68 11.41
N LEU A 279 12.29 -12.20 11.59
CA LEU A 279 11.48 -11.92 12.77
C LEU A 279 11.96 -12.65 14.04
N LYS A 280 12.77 -13.72 13.92
CA LYS A 280 13.41 -14.37 15.07
C LYS A 280 14.47 -13.49 15.74
N HIS A 281 14.89 -12.38 15.13
CA HIS A 281 15.76 -11.39 15.78
C HIS A 281 15.25 -10.93 17.17
N ILE A 282 13.94 -10.98 17.40
CA ILE A 282 13.33 -10.71 18.71
C ILE A 282 13.88 -11.65 19.80
N ASN A 283 14.13 -12.91 19.46
CA ASN A 283 14.66 -13.90 20.40
C ASN A 283 16.10 -13.55 20.79
N ASP A 284 16.93 -13.20 19.82
CA ASP A 284 18.33 -12.81 20.05
C ASP A 284 18.41 -11.56 20.91
N TRP A 285 17.57 -10.56 20.62
CA TRP A 285 17.47 -9.33 21.40
C TRP A 285 16.97 -9.57 22.82
N LEU A 286 15.97 -10.43 23.01
CA LEU A 286 15.38 -10.71 24.31
C LEU A 286 16.23 -11.67 25.16
N GLY A 287 17.01 -12.54 24.51
CA GLY A 287 17.69 -13.68 25.13
C GLY A 287 16.74 -14.83 25.52
N GLU A 288 15.53 -14.86 24.95
CA GLU A 288 14.49 -15.86 25.24
C GLU A 288 13.77 -16.25 23.93
N GLU A 289 13.54 -17.55 23.73
CA GLU A 289 12.86 -18.05 22.54
C GLU A 289 11.34 -17.81 22.61
N VAL A 290 10.88 -16.67 22.09
CA VAL A 290 9.47 -16.25 22.08
C VAL A 290 8.82 -16.38 20.71
N VAL A 291 9.57 -16.09 19.64
CA VAL A 291 9.13 -16.20 18.25
C VAL A 291 9.54 -17.55 17.70
N ARG A 292 8.56 -18.43 17.45
CA ARG A 292 8.75 -19.77 16.93
C ARG A 292 7.78 -20.05 15.80
N PHE A 293 8.20 -20.89 14.86
CA PHE A 293 7.41 -21.25 13.69
C PHE A 293 7.42 -22.76 13.48
N ASN A 294 6.27 -23.32 13.14
CA ASN A 294 6.19 -24.61 12.47
C ASN A 294 6.62 -24.47 11.00
N PRO A 295 7.13 -25.53 10.38
CA PRO A 295 7.28 -25.58 8.93
C PRO A 295 5.97 -25.19 8.24
N TYR A 296 6.08 -24.62 7.04
CA TYR A 296 4.91 -24.45 6.19
C TYR A 296 4.36 -25.84 5.84
N ALA A 297 3.05 -26.07 6.00
CA ALA A 297 2.47 -27.42 5.94
C ALA A 297 2.82 -28.20 4.67
N LEU A 298 2.95 -27.53 3.51
CA LEU A 298 3.33 -28.18 2.24
C LEU A 298 4.83 -28.50 2.11
N LEU A 299 5.64 -28.11 3.10
CA LEU A 299 7.06 -28.47 3.20
C LEU A 299 7.28 -29.66 4.15
N GLU A 300 6.27 -30.08 4.92
CA GLU A 300 6.34 -31.33 5.66
C GLU A 300 6.44 -32.46 4.63
N GLN A 301 7.58 -33.13 4.60
CA GLN A 301 7.72 -34.33 3.77
C GLN A 301 6.72 -35.35 4.31
N ASN A 302 5.83 -35.85 3.45
CA ASN A 302 5.13 -37.11 3.72
C ASN A 302 6.21 -38.19 3.85
N ASN A 303 6.71 -38.37 5.07
CA ASN A 303 7.46 -39.56 5.45
C ASN A 303 6.46 -40.72 5.46
N THR A 304 6.21 -41.25 4.26
CA THR A 304 5.58 -42.54 4.01
C THR A 304 6.55 -43.39 3.22
#